data_AF-A0A7N4PKX2-F1
#
_entry.id   AF-A0A7N4PKX2-F1
#
_cell.length_a   1.000
_cell.length_b   1.000
_cell.length_c   1.000
_cell.angle_alpha   90.00
_cell.angle_beta   90.00
_cell.angle_gamma   90.00
#
_symmetry.space_group_name_H-M   'P 1'
#
loop_
_entity.id
_entity.type
_entity.pdbx_description
1 polymer ?
#
loop_
_entity_poly.entity_id
_entity_poly.type
_entity_poly.pdbx_seq_one_letter_code
_entity_poly.pdbx_strand_id
1 'polypeptide(L)'
;MSTSAAIYLLSTLGGYVMTSFLLLKYPTLLHQRKKQRFLSKHISHRGGAGENLENTMAAFRHAVNMGTDMLELDCHITKDEQVVVSHDGNLKRSTGVNVNISDLKYCELPPYLGKLEVTFQKGC
;
A
#
# COMPACT_ATOMS: atom_id res chain seq x y z
N MET A 1 -31.26 37.80 -14.05
CA MET A 1 -30.17 37.19 -14.86
C MET A 1 -30.50 37.41 -16.33
N SER A 2 -29.55 37.83 -17.16
CA SER A 2 -29.79 37.96 -18.62
C SER A 2 -30.15 36.58 -19.20
N THR A 3 -31.06 36.54 -20.17
CA THR A 3 -31.48 35.30 -20.86
C THR A 3 -30.27 34.53 -21.40
N SER A 4 -29.26 35.24 -21.90
CA SER A 4 -27.98 34.65 -22.33
C SER A 4 -27.24 33.94 -21.20
N ALA A 5 -27.20 34.54 -20.00
CA ALA A 5 -26.54 33.93 -18.83
C ALA A 5 -27.27 32.65 -18.38
N ALA A 6 -28.60 32.62 -18.44
CA ALA A 6 -29.37 31.41 -18.12
C ALA A 6 -29.08 30.27 -19.12
N ILE A 7 -28.98 30.59 -20.42
CA ILE A 7 -28.65 29.61 -21.48
C ILE A 7 -27.25 29.03 -21.30
N TYR A 8 -26.24 29.86 -21.00
CA TYR A 8 -24.89 29.36 -20.72
C TYR A 8 -24.84 28.47 -19.48
N LEU A 9 -25.60 28.80 -18.44
CA LEU A 9 -25.64 28.03 -17.20
C LEU A 9 -26.34 26.67 -17.40
N LEU A 10 -27.45 26.64 -18.12
CA LEU A 10 -28.16 25.40 -18.47
C LEU A 10 -27.34 24.50 -19.39
N SER A 11 -26.66 25.05 -20.39
CA SER A 11 -25.83 24.27 -21.33
C SER A 11 -24.58 23.70 -20.67
N THR A 12 -23.90 24.47 -19.82
CA THR A 12 -22.74 23.98 -19.06
C THR A 12 -23.13 22.89 -18.07
N LEU A 13 -24.21 23.08 -17.31
CA LEU A 13 -24.72 22.08 -16.38
C LEU A 13 -25.19 20.81 -17.10
N GLY A 14 -25.95 20.97 -18.19
CA GLY A 14 -26.42 19.85 -19.01
C GLY A 14 -25.27 19.06 -19.62
N GLY A 15 -24.27 19.77 -20.17
CA GLY A 15 -23.05 19.16 -20.69
C GLY A 15 -22.27 18.40 -19.62
N TYR A 16 -22.12 18.98 -18.42
CA TYR A 16 -21.47 18.33 -17.28
C TYR A 16 -22.19 17.05 -16.85
N VAL A 17 -23.52 17.10 -16.70
CA VAL A 17 -24.33 15.93 -16.30
C VAL A 17 -24.25 14.84 -17.37
N MET A 18 -24.39 15.20 -18.64
CA MET A 18 -24.34 14.24 -19.75
C MET A 18 -22.97 13.56 -19.87
N THR A 19 -21.89 14.35 -19.83
CA THR A 19 -20.52 13.81 -19.88
C THR A 19 -20.20 12.96 -18.65
N SER A 20 -20.64 13.38 -17.45
CA SER A 20 -20.47 12.60 -16.23
C SER A 20 -21.21 11.25 -16.30
N PHE A 21 -22.45 11.24 -16.77
CA PHE A 21 -23.21 10.01 -16.97
C PHE A 21 -22.54 9.08 -18.00
N LEU A 22 -22.06 9.65 -19.10
CA LEU A 22 -21.36 8.92 -20.15
C LEU A 22 -20.05 8.29 -19.64
N LEU A 23 -19.26 9.03 -18.85
CA LEU A 23 -18.02 8.52 -18.26
C LEU A 23 -18.27 7.51 -17.13
N LEU A 24 -19.37 7.65 -16.38
CA LEU A 24 -19.78 6.67 -15.37
C LEU A 24 -20.21 5.36 -16.02
N LYS A 25 -20.96 5.43 -17.13
CA LYS A 25 -21.43 4.25 -17.87
C LYS A 25 -20.31 3.59 -18.68
N TYR A 26 -19.37 4.38 -19.20
CA TYR A 26 -18.26 3.92 -20.03
C TYR A 26 -16.90 4.42 -19.48
N PRO A 27 -16.48 3.94 -18.30
CA PRO A 27 -15.26 4.40 -17.65
C PRO A 27 -13.99 4.09 -18.46
N THR A 28 -14.07 3.09 -19.34
CA THR A 28 -12.98 2.68 -20.23
C THR A 28 -12.68 3.67 -21.36
N LEU A 29 -13.50 4.70 -21.56
CA LEU A 29 -13.22 5.78 -22.52
C LEU A 29 -12.01 6.61 -22.12
N LEU A 30 -11.82 6.85 -20.82
CA LEU A 30 -10.66 7.57 -20.27
C LEU A 30 -9.62 6.62 -19.70
N HIS A 31 -10.06 5.54 -19.04
CA HIS A 31 -9.16 4.62 -18.34
C HIS A 31 -9.16 3.27 -19.02
N GLN A 32 -8.19 3.03 -19.91
CA GLN A 32 -7.97 1.68 -20.42
C GLN A 32 -7.67 0.73 -19.24
N ARG A 33 -8.21 -0.49 -19.31
CA ARG A 33 -7.88 -1.51 -18.32
C ARG A 33 -6.38 -1.77 -18.36
N LYS A 34 -5.70 -1.65 -17.22
CA LYS A 34 -4.29 -2.00 -17.11
C LYS A 34 -4.12 -3.47 -17.48
N LYS A 35 -3.35 -3.76 -18.54
CA LYS A 35 -2.93 -5.12 -18.86
C LYS A 35 -1.82 -5.50 -17.89
N GLN A 36 -2.06 -6.48 -17.01
CA GLN A 36 -1.01 -6.95 -16.12
C GLN A 36 0.09 -7.64 -16.94
N ARG A 37 1.34 -7.20 -16.74
CA ARG A 37 2.51 -7.72 -17.48
C ARG A 37 2.94 -9.10 -16.99
N PHE A 38 2.59 -9.44 -15.75
CA PHE A 38 2.85 -10.72 -15.11
C PHE A 38 1.62 -11.13 -14.30
N LEU A 39 1.44 -12.45 -14.13
CA LEU A 39 0.40 -13.04 -13.30
C LEU A 39 1.06 -13.57 -12.02
N SER A 40 0.77 -12.94 -10.88
CA SER A 40 1.19 -13.44 -9.56
C SER A 40 0.02 -14.26 -8.99
N LYS A 41 0.21 -15.54 -8.75
CA LYS A 41 -0.77 -16.40 -8.08
C LYS A 41 -0.57 -16.39 -6.57
N HIS A 42 0.68 -16.26 -6.14
CA HIS A 42 1.06 -16.21 -4.74
C HIS A 42 1.92 -14.98 -4.45
N ILE A 43 1.55 -14.23 -3.42
CA ILE A 43 2.28 -13.06 -2.95
C ILE A 43 2.54 -13.28 -1.45
N SER A 44 3.80 -13.35 -1.07
CA SER A 44 4.18 -13.53 0.33
C SER A 44 4.12 -12.19 1.06
N HIS A 45 3.01 -11.96 1.77
CA HIS A 45 2.77 -10.77 2.60
C HIS A 45 3.86 -10.62 3.67
N ARG A 46 4.52 -9.45 3.67
CA ARG A 46 5.70 -9.08 4.47
C ARG A 46 6.81 -10.12 4.42
N GLY A 47 6.98 -10.75 3.26
CA GLY A 47 7.94 -11.82 3.06
C GLY A 47 7.55 -13.19 3.59
N GLY A 48 6.29 -13.42 3.94
CA GLY A 48 5.83 -14.68 4.56
C GLY A 48 5.63 -14.55 6.06
N ALA A 49 5.00 -13.46 6.50
CA ALA A 49 4.61 -13.27 7.89
C ALA A 49 3.75 -14.46 8.36
N GLY A 50 4.16 -15.08 9.46
CA GLY A 50 3.57 -16.32 10.00
C GLY A 50 4.46 -17.55 9.86
N GLU A 51 5.33 -17.59 8.85
CA GLU A 51 6.35 -18.63 8.67
C GLU A 51 7.69 -18.18 9.26
N ASN A 52 8.00 -16.89 9.15
CA ASN A 52 9.20 -16.25 9.70
C ASN A 52 8.88 -14.85 10.24
N LEU A 53 9.89 -14.20 10.83
CA LEU A 53 9.80 -12.80 11.23
C LEU A 53 9.56 -11.91 10.00
N GLU A 54 8.43 -11.21 10.01
CA GLU A 54 8.00 -10.32 8.92
C GLU A 54 9.07 -9.30 8.52
N ASN A 55 9.10 -8.92 7.24
CA ASN A 55 9.97 -7.86 6.71
C ASN A 55 11.49 -8.08 6.96
N THR A 56 11.92 -9.34 7.16
CA THR A 56 13.33 -9.71 7.32
C THR A 56 13.88 -10.43 6.09
N MET A 57 15.20 -10.35 5.91
CA MET A 57 15.90 -11.15 4.88
C MET A 57 15.71 -12.67 5.05
N ALA A 58 15.51 -13.14 6.29
CA ALA A 58 15.23 -14.54 6.56
C ALA A 58 13.87 -14.96 5.99
N ALA A 59 12.83 -14.16 6.23
CA ALA A 59 11.50 -14.38 5.65
C ALA A 59 11.54 -14.32 4.12
N PHE A 60 12.17 -13.29 3.54
CA PHE A 60 12.28 -13.18 2.07
C PHE A 60 12.97 -14.37 1.43
N ARG A 61 14.10 -14.84 2.00
CA ARG A 61 14.80 -16.03 1.49
C ARG A 61 13.94 -17.28 1.62
N HIS A 62 13.25 -17.45 2.75
CA HIS A 62 12.34 -18.58 2.94
C HIS A 62 11.22 -18.58 1.90
N ALA A 63 10.52 -17.46 1.72
CA ALA A 63 9.44 -17.33 0.76
C ALA A 63 9.88 -17.58 -0.69
N VAL A 64 11.08 -17.11 -1.08
CA VAL A 64 11.66 -17.41 -2.40
C VAL A 64 11.96 -18.91 -2.54
N ASN A 65 12.53 -19.55 -1.51
CA ASN A 65 12.80 -20.99 -1.52
C ASN A 65 11.52 -21.83 -1.59
N MET A 66 10.41 -21.33 -1.03
CA MET A 66 9.09 -21.93 -1.13
C MET A 66 8.41 -21.73 -2.51
N GLY A 67 9.03 -20.95 -3.40
CA GLY A 67 8.54 -20.73 -4.77
C GLY A 67 7.46 -19.66 -4.88
N THR A 68 7.48 -18.64 -4.02
CA THR A 68 6.56 -17.50 -4.16
C THR A 68 6.78 -16.74 -5.48
N ASP A 69 5.70 -16.25 -6.09
CA ASP A 69 5.82 -15.46 -7.33
C ASP A 69 6.27 -14.03 -7.04
N MET A 70 5.90 -13.48 -5.88
CA MET A 70 6.19 -12.11 -5.50
C MET A 70 6.34 -11.96 -3.98
N LEU A 71 7.24 -11.06 -3.56
CA LEU A 71 7.36 -10.61 -2.18
C LEU A 71 6.62 -9.29 -2.03
N GLU A 72 5.82 -9.17 -0.98
CA GLU A 72 5.31 -7.89 -0.51
C GLU A 72 6.10 -7.49 0.74
N LEU A 73 6.33 -6.17 0.87
CA LEU A 73 7.10 -5.58 1.96
C LEU A 73 6.63 -4.14 2.19
N ASP A 74 6.82 -3.68 3.42
CA ASP A 74 6.42 -2.36 3.87
C ASP A 74 7.63 -1.44 4.02
N CYS A 75 7.57 -0.21 3.50
CA CYS A 75 8.65 0.76 3.59
C CYS A 75 8.28 1.98 4.44
N HIS A 76 9.23 2.46 5.23
CA HIS A 76 9.21 3.76 5.90
C HIS A 76 10.49 4.54 5.61
N ILE A 77 10.49 5.82 5.97
CA ILE A 77 11.63 6.72 5.84
C ILE A 77 12.04 7.20 7.24
N THR A 78 13.33 7.14 7.55
CA THR A 78 13.91 7.64 8.81
C THR A 78 14.08 9.16 8.79
N LYS A 79 14.43 9.74 9.94
CA LYS A 79 14.71 11.18 10.09
C LYS A 79 15.85 11.68 9.18
N ASP A 80 16.82 10.82 8.89
CA ASP A 80 17.95 11.05 7.98
C ASP A 80 17.70 10.50 6.56
N GLU A 81 16.41 10.39 6.18
CA GLU A 81 15.94 10.09 4.83
C GLU A 81 16.38 8.72 4.28
N GLN A 82 16.70 7.75 5.16
CA GLN A 82 17.01 6.38 4.76
C GLN A 82 15.72 5.57 4.65
N VAL A 83 15.59 4.78 3.57
CA VAL A 83 14.48 3.85 3.39
C VAL A 83 14.73 2.58 4.19
N VAL A 84 13.75 2.19 5.00
CA VAL A 84 13.81 0.97 5.83
C VAL A 84 12.58 0.11 5.64
N VAL A 85 12.72 -1.20 5.87
CA VAL A 85 11.63 -2.16 5.72
C VAL A 85 11.04 -2.48 7.10
N SER A 86 9.79 -2.11 7.33
CA SER A 86 9.05 -2.33 8.57
C SER A 86 7.56 -2.07 8.34
N HIS A 87 6.66 -2.83 8.97
CA HIS A 87 5.23 -2.60 8.77
C HIS A 87 4.72 -1.36 9.50
N ASP A 88 4.91 -1.34 10.82
CA ASP A 88 4.40 -0.25 11.65
C ASP A 88 5.35 0.95 11.60
N GLY A 89 4.77 2.15 11.58
CA GLY A 89 5.55 3.38 11.74
C GLY A 89 6.10 3.55 13.16
N ASN A 90 5.42 2.98 14.17
CA ASN A 90 5.87 2.93 15.55
C ASN A 90 6.50 1.57 15.88
N LEU A 91 7.68 1.58 16.50
CA LEU A 91 8.48 0.38 16.72
C LEU A 91 8.05 -0.47 17.93
N LYS A 92 7.02 -0.06 18.69
CA LYS A 92 6.63 -0.75 19.93
C LYS A 92 6.32 -2.23 19.74
N ARG A 93 5.65 -2.61 18.64
CA ARG A 93 5.31 -4.02 18.38
C ARG A 93 6.53 -4.83 17.94
N SER A 94 7.35 -4.27 17.05
CA SER A 94 8.46 -5.00 16.42
C SER A 94 9.73 -5.05 17.24
N THR A 95 9.99 -4.04 18.09
CA THR A 95 11.24 -3.91 18.86
C THR A 95 11.01 -3.73 20.36
N GLY A 96 9.77 -3.47 20.80
CA GLY A 96 9.44 -3.15 22.19
C GLY A 96 9.64 -1.68 22.55
N VAL A 97 10.26 -0.88 21.68
CA VAL A 97 10.55 0.54 21.95
C VAL A 97 9.45 1.43 21.38
N ASN A 98 8.81 2.23 22.24
CA ASN A 98 7.72 3.13 21.83
C ASN A 98 8.25 4.43 21.20
N VAL A 99 8.69 4.35 19.94
CA VAL A 99 9.21 5.48 19.15
C VAL A 99 8.83 5.29 17.69
N ASN A 100 8.66 6.37 16.92
CA ASN A 100 8.38 6.27 15.49
C ASN A 100 9.68 6.25 14.67
N ILE A 101 9.66 5.53 13.54
CA ILE A 101 10.78 5.45 12.60
C ILE A 101 11.17 6.84 12.07
N SER A 102 10.18 7.70 11.81
CA SER A 102 10.37 9.07 11.33
C SER A 102 11.14 9.98 12.30
N ASP A 103 11.21 9.59 13.58
CA ASP A 103 11.85 10.39 14.63
C ASP A 103 13.31 9.99 14.86
N LEU A 104 13.75 8.85 14.31
CA LEU A 104 15.08 8.26 14.49
C LEU A 104 15.94 8.36 13.24
N LYS A 105 17.26 8.48 13.41
CA LYS A 105 18.23 8.21 12.34
C LYS A 105 18.38 6.70 12.13
N TYR A 106 18.85 6.29 10.95
CA TYR A 106 19.05 4.87 10.65
C TYR A 106 19.92 4.13 11.68
N CYS A 107 21.00 4.76 12.14
CA CYS A 107 21.91 4.16 13.13
C CYS A 107 21.32 4.03 14.55
N GLU A 108 20.20 4.69 14.83
CA GLU A 108 19.51 4.68 16.12
C GLU A 108 18.41 3.61 16.18
N LEU A 109 18.14 2.92 15.06
CA LEU A 109 17.08 1.93 14.99
C LEU A 109 17.38 0.73 15.91
N PRO A 110 16.46 0.38 16.83
CA PRO A 110 16.62 -0.76 17.71
C PRO A 110 16.51 -2.09 16.95
N PRO A 111 17.09 -3.17 17.49
CA PRO A 111 16.95 -4.50 16.91
C PRO A 111 15.50 -5.00 17.01
N TYR A 112 15.11 -5.84 16.05
CA TYR A 112 13.85 -6.57 16.09
C TYR A 112 13.79 -7.55 17.26
N LEU A 113 12.58 -7.80 17.77
CA LEU A 113 12.30 -8.89 18.70
C LEU A 113 12.48 -10.23 17.98
N GLY A 114 13.03 -11.23 18.69
CA GLY A 114 13.24 -12.58 18.15
C GLY A 114 11.95 -13.37 17.89
N LYS A 115 10.81 -12.87 18.37
CA LYS A 115 9.48 -13.42 18.10
C LYS A 115 8.48 -12.28 18.05
N LEU A 116 7.59 -12.32 17.06
CA LEU A 116 6.46 -11.41 16.94
C LEU A 116 5.17 -12.19 17.07
N GLU A 117 4.20 -11.62 17.77
CA GLU A 117 2.86 -12.19 17.84
C GLU A 117 2.17 -11.95 16.50
N VAL A 118 1.65 -13.03 15.91
CA VAL A 118 0.87 -12.99 14.68
C VAL A 118 -0.56 -13.34 15.05
N THR A 119 -1.44 -12.34 15.07
CA THR A 119 -2.86 -12.55 15.35
C THR A 119 -3.58 -12.79 14.03
N PHE A 120 -4.05 -14.01 13.81
CA PHE A 120 -5.00 -14.30 12.75
C PHE A 120 -6.41 -14.04 13.29
N GLN A 121 -7.02 -12.93 12.90
CA GLN A 121 -8.46 -12.80 13.07
C GLN A 121 -9.12 -13.73 12.06
N LYS A 122 -9.94 -14.68 12.55
CA LYS A 122 -10.87 -15.39 11.66
C LYS A 122 -11.77 -14.32 11.03
N GLY A 123 -11.65 -14.14 9.72
CA GLY A 123 -12.58 -13.28 8.99
C GLY A 123 -14.02 -13.71 9.29
N CYS A 124 -14.84 -12.74 9.68
CA CYS A 124 -16.28 -12.92 9.84
C CYS A 124 -16.92 -13.35 8.52
#